data_AF-A0A538BFJ3-F1
#
_entry.id   AF-A0A538BFJ3-F1
#
_cell.length_a   1.000
_cell.length_b   1.000
_cell.length_c   1.000
_cell.angle_alpha   90.00
_cell.angle_beta   90.00
_cell.angle_gamma   90.00
#
_symmetry.space_group_name_H-M   'P 1'
#
loop_
_entity.id
_entity.type
_entity.pdbx_description
1 polymer ?
#
loop_
_entity_poly.entity_id
_entity_poly.type
_entity_poly.pdbx_seq_one_letter_code
_entity_poly.pdbx_strand_id
1 'polypeptide(L)'
;FATLFLGVVLAVFLTLGVVRGDAERGLLQPLVVRPLGRSTLLLARFLGAVGVCAPYVLGVYFTSMLITGLTGHWWPDQIVRPGIELAAAVALIAALSLLGSVFLSSTANGIAIFMVFGAGLVAGLLGTIGHALASHTLERAAKIAAYVVPVEALYQDALQGITANQHGLTKFVLELGPFGGAYTGGVGPRIWAAVYLCLVAAVAVLGFSRRDL
;
A
#
# COMPACT_ATOMS: atom_id res chain seq x y z
N PHE A 1 0.81 0.27 -11.97
CA PHE A 1 -0.16 -0.70 -11.42
C PHE A 1 0.43 -2.05 -11.03
N ALA A 2 0.90 -2.88 -11.98
CA ALA A 2 1.30 -4.27 -11.71
C ALA A 2 2.31 -4.41 -10.55
N THR A 3 3.33 -3.55 -10.52
CA THR A 3 4.32 -3.51 -9.43
C THR A 3 3.70 -3.33 -8.04
N LEU A 4 2.73 -2.41 -7.90
CA LEU A 4 2.01 -2.21 -6.65
C LEU A 4 1.17 -3.42 -6.31
N PHE A 5 0.42 -3.94 -7.30
CA PHE A 5 -0.45 -5.11 -7.11
C PHE A 5 0.34 -6.33 -6.62
N LEU A 6 1.43 -6.69 -7.28
CA LEU A 6 2.27 -7.82 -6.86
C LEU A 6 2.89 -7.58 -5.48
N GLY A 7 3.33 -6.35 -5.19
CA GLY A 7 3.84 -5.98 -3.87
C GLY A 7 2.78 -6.13 -2.77
N VAL A 8 1.54 -5.68 -3.03
CA VAL A 8 0.39 -5.84 -2.12
C VAL A 8 0.05 -7.30 -1.89
N VAL A 9 -0.02 -8.10 -2.96
CA VAL A 9 -0.28 -9.54 -2.86
C VAL A 9 0.78 -10.22 -1.99
N LEU A 10 2.06 -9.94 -2.24
CA LEU A 10 3.16 -10.46 -1.45
C LEU A 10 3.07 -10.03 0.02
N ALA A 11 2.82 -8.76 0.29
CA ALA A 11 2.68 -8.23 1.64
C ALA A 11 1.54 -8.90 2.41
N VAL A 12 0.38 -9.05 1.77
CA VAL A 12 -0.78 -9.74 2.36
C VAL A 12 -0.44 -11.19 2.67
N PHE A 13 0.14 -11.95 1.73
CA PHE A 13 0.53 -13.35 1.99
C PHE A 13 1.54 -13.51 3.12
N LEU A 14 2.49 -12.58 3.27
CA LEU A 14 3.47 -12.62 4.35
C LEU A 14 2.89 -12.26 5.73
N THR A 15 1.77 -11.54 5.77
CA THR A 15 1.24 -10.95 7.01
C THR A 15 -0.13 -11.47 7.44
N LEU A 16 -0.89 -12.10 6.53
CA LEU A 16 -2.31 -12.42 6.76
C LEU A 16 -2.55 -13.35 7.96
N GLY A 17 -1.60 -14.23 8.27
CA GLY A 17 -1.71 -15.24 9.32
C GLY A 17 -0.76 -15.07 10.51
N VAL A 18 -0.03 -13.96 10.62
CA VAL A 18 1.11 -13.85 11.54
C VAL A 18 0.74 -13.97 13.03
N VAL A 19 -0.44 -13.50 13.44
CA VAL A 19 -0.86 -13.57 14.85
C VAL A 19 -1.86 -14.71 15.07
N ARG A 20 -3.08 -14.60 14.54
CA ARG A 20 -4.10 -15.66 14.73
C ARG A 20 -3.81 -16.95 13.96
N GLY A 21 -3.21 -16.89 12.78
CA GLY A 21 -2.85 -18.09 12.03
C GLY A 21 -1.74 -18.91 12.72
N ASP A 22 -0.75 -18.23 13.31
CA ASP A 22 0.28 -18.87 14.13
C ASP A 22 -0.29 -19.38 15.47
N ALA A 23 -1.30 -18.69 16.03
CA ALA A 23 -2.04 -19.14 17.23
C ALA A 23 -2.83 -20.43 16.96
N GLU A 24 -3.58 -20.48 15.85
CA GLU A 24 -4.37 -21.65 15.42
C GLU A 24 -3.50 -22.88 15.14
N ARG A 25 -2.21 -22.67 14.79
CA ARG A 25 -1.23 -23.74 14.53
C ARG A 25 -0.42 -24.14 15.76
N GLY A 26 -0.68 -23.56 16.93
CA GLY A 26 0.05 -23.85 18.18
C GLY A 26 1.50 -23.33 18.21
N LEU A 27 1.92 -22.55 17.20
CA LEU A 27 3.31 -22.07 17.07
C LEU A 27 3.65 -20.92 18.01
N LEU A 28 2.65 -20.33 18.68
CA LEU A 28 2.90 -19.31 19.71
C LEU A 28 3.37 -19.91 21.04
N GLN A 29 3.02 -21.15 21.35
CA GLN A 29 3.36 -21.78 22.65
C GLN A 29 4.88 -21.89 22.92
N PRO A 30 5.74 -22.23 21.94
CA PRO A 30 7.19 -22.25 22.13
C PRO A 30 7.85 -20.85 22.16
N LEU A 31 7.23 -19.85 21.52
CA LEU A 31 7.77 -18.48 21.43
C LEU A 31 7.51 -17.66 22.71
N VAL A 32 6.47 -18.00 23.49
CA VAL A 32 6.14 -17.38 24.78
C VAL A 32 7.16 -17.74 25.88
N VAL A 33 7.99 -18.76 25.67
CA VAL A 33 9.01 -19.21 26.65
C VAL A 33 10.20 -18.25 26.74
N ARG A 34 10.43 -17.41 25.73
CA ARG A 34 11.36 -16.27 25.82
C ARG A 34 10.54 -15.00 26.03
N PRO A 35 10.88 -14.10 26.96
CA PRO A 35 10.12 -12.89 27.22
C PRO A 35 10.37 -11.86 26.10
N LEU A 36 9.93 -12.18 24.88
CA LEU A 36 9.89 -11.22 23.79
C LEU A 36 8.67 -10.33 24.02
N GLY A 37 8.90 -9.03 24.16
CA GLY A 37 7.84 -8.06 24.28
C GLY A 37 6.86 -8.17 23.10
N ARG A 38 5.56 -8.14 23.41
CA ARG A 38 4.48 -8.20 22.41
C ARG A 38 4.64 -7.16 21.29
N SER A 39 5.13 -5.97 21.64
CA SER A 39 5.48 -4.90 20.69
C SER A 39 6.69 -5.25 19.82
N THR A 40 7.73 -5.84 20.40
CA THR A 40 8.94 -6.30 19.69
C THR A 40 8.60 -7.36 18.65
N LEU A 41 7.70 -8.30 18.98
CA LEU A 41 7.24 -9.33 18.03
C LEU A 41 6.53 -8.69 16.83
N LEU A 42 5.56 -7.80 17.08
CA LEU A 42 4.83 -7.12 16.00
C LEU A 42 5.76 -6.27 15.13
N LEU A 43 6.67 -5.51 15.75
CA LEU A 43 7.63 -4.69 15.03
C LEU A 43 8.59 -5.55 14.20
N ALA A 44 9.11 -6.65 14.75
CA ALA A 44 9.98 -7.57 14.02
C ALA A 44 9.27 -8.21 12.82
N ARG A 45 7.99 -8.59 12.97
CA ARG A 45 7.18 -9.14 11.89
C ARG A 45 6.87 -8.10 10.82
N PHE A 46 6.54 -6.87 11.23
CA PHE A 46 6.36 -5.75 10.32
C PHE A 46 7.65 -5.46 9.52
N LEU A 47 8.78 -5.30 10.21
CA LEU A 47 10.07 -5.05 9.58
C LEU A 47 10.52 -6.21 8.68
N GLY A 48 10.24 -7.46 9.06
CA GLY A 48 10.48 -8.62 8.21
C GLY A 48 9.67 -8.59 6.92
N ALA A 49 8.36 -8.29 7.02
CA ALA A 49 7.49 -8.16 5.85
C ALA A 49 7.95 -7.00 4.95
N VAL A 50 8.20 -5.81 5.51
CA VAL A 50 8.69 -4.65 4.75
C VAL A 50 10.07 -4.92 4.15
N GLY A 51 10.95 -5.60 4.88
CA GLY A 51 12.30 -5.96 4.43
C GLY A 51 12.31 -6.90 3.22
N VAL A 52 11.24 -7.67 2.99
CA VAL A 52 11.06 -8.49 1.79
C VAL A 52 10.31 -7.72 0.71
N CYS A 53 9.19 -7.07 1.07
CA CYS A 53 8.31 -6.41 0.13
C CYS A 53 8.92 -5.16 -0.52
N ALA A 54 9.63 -4.31 0.23
CA ALA A 54 10.18 -3.07 -0.31
C ALA A 54 11.28 -3.33 -1.35
N PRO A 55 12.30 -4.19 -1.11
CA PRO A 55 13.27 -4.54 -2.14
C PRO A 55 12.65 -5.20 -3.36
N TYR A 56 11.63 -6.05 -3.16
CA TYR A 56 10.89 -6.68 -4.25
C TYR A 56 10.22 -5.64 -5.16
N VAL A 57 9.44 -4.72 -4.56
CA VAL A 57 8.74 -3.64 -5.28
C VAL A 57 9.71 -2.74 -6.02
N LEU A 58 10.80 -2.32 -5.35
CA LEU A 58 11.85 -1.51 -5.97
C LEU A 58 12.52 -2.24 -7.13
N GLY A 59 12.86 -3.52 -6.94
CA GLY A 59 13.46 -4.36 -7.98
C GLY A 59 12.57 -4.47 -9.22
N VAL A 60 11.28 -4.77 -9.02
CA VAL A 60 10.30 -4.83 -10.12
C VAL A 60 10.15 -3.45 -10.79
N TYR A 61 10.03 -2.37 -10.02
CA TYR A 61 9.90 -1.01 -10.55
C TYR A 61 11.10 -0.61 -11.41
N PHE A 62 12.33 -0.72 -10.88
CA PHE A 62 13.54 -0.35 -11.59
C PHE A 62 13.79 -1.26 -12.80
N THR A 63 13.48 -2.55 -12.70
CA THR A 63 13.59 -3.46 -13.84
C THR A 63 12.61 -3.09 -14.94
N SER A 64 11.34 -2.82 -14.61
CA SER A 64 10.36 -2.35 -15.59
C SER A 64 10.78 -1.02 -16.23
N MET A 65 11.27 -0.08 -15.43
CA MET A 65 11.80 1.19 -15.91
C MET A 65 12.99 1.02 -16.85
N LEU A 66 13.94 0.14 -16.53
CA LEU A 66 15.09 -0.17 -17.39
C LEU A 66 14.63 -0.78 -18.72
N ILE A 67 13.70 -1.74 -18.69
CA ILE A 67 13.17 -2.35 -19.90
C ILE A 67 12.51 -1.29 -20.78
N THR A 68 11.63 -0.45 -20.24
CA THR A 68 10.97 0.61 -21.00
C THR A 68 11.94 1.68 -21.50
N GLY A 69 12.95 2.03 -20.71
CA GLY A 69 14.00 2.98 -21.10
C GLY A 69 14.87 2.47 -22.25
N LEU A 70 15.28 1.20 -22.20
CA LEU A 70 16.14 0.58 -23.21
C LEU A 70 15.40 0.20 -24.50
N THR A 71 14.14 -0.24 -24.41
CA THR A 71 13.36 -0.70 -25.57
C THR A 71 12.45 0.38 -26.15
N GLY A 72 11.80 1.15 -25.28
CA GLY A 72 10.81 2.16 -25.65
C GLY A 72 11.35 3.58 -25.74
N HIS A 73 12.65 3.79 -25.46
CA HIS A 73 13.30 5.11 -25.44
C HIS A 73 12.57 6.15 -24.57
N TRP A 74 11.85 5.67 -23.55
CA TRP A 74 11.05 6.50 -22.66
C TRP A 74 11.50 6.30 -21.22
N TRP A 75 11.79 7.40 -20.54
CA TRP A 75 12.26 7.42 -19.16
C TRP A 75 11.31 8.24 -18.29
N PRO A 76 10.97 7.77 -17.07
CA PRO A 76 10.23 8.55 -16.09
C PRO A 76 10.92 9.87 -15.73
N ASP A 77 10.13 10.91 -15.49
CA ASP A 77 10.64 12.22 -15.08
C ASP A 77 11.32 12.20 -13.71
N GLN A 78 10.75 11.42 -12.78
CA GLN A 78 11.33 11.15 -11.47
C GLN A 78 11.62 9.67 -11.35
N ILE A 79 12.90 9.36 -11.13
CA ILE A 79 13.40 7.97 -11.11
C ILE A 79 13.18 7.33 -9.74
N VAL A 80 13.60 7.99 -8.66
CA VAL A 80 13.68 7.35 -7.34
C VAL A 80 12.36 7.50 -6.57
N ARG A 81 11.73 8.66 -6.67
CA ARG A 81 10.58 9.01 -5.83
C ARG A 81 9.36 8.11 -6.03
N PRO A 82 8.93 7.77 -7.27
CA PRO A 82 7.81 6.85 -7.46
C PRO A 82 8.08 5.47 -6.86
N GLY A 83 9.32 4.98 -6.96
CA GLY A 83 9.71 3.71 -6.34
C GLY A 83 9.56 3.72 -4.81
N ILE A 84 9.95 4.81 -4.15
CA ILE A 84 9.79 4.97 -2.69
C ILE A 84 8.31 5.05 -2.31
N GLU A 85 7.49 5.80 -3.05
CA GLU A 85 6.06 5.93 -2.78
C GLU A 85 5.33 4.59 -2.93
N LEU A 86 5.68 3.80 -3.95
CA LEU A 86 5.17 2.43 -4.11
C LEU A 86 5.60 1.51 -2.95
N ALA A 87 6.88 1.57 -2.53
CA ALA A 87 7.37 0.78 -1.40
C ALA A 87 6.66 1.17 -0.09
N ALA A 88 6.44 2.47 0.14
CA ALA A 88 5.70 2.99 1.28
C ALA A 88 4.23 2.55 1.27
N ALA A 89 3.58 2.54 0.10
CA ALA A 89 2.21 2.06 -0.07
C ALA A 89 2.08 0.58 0.32
N VAL A 90 3.03 -0.25 -0.10
CA VAL A 90 3.07 -1.68 0.25
C VAL A 90 3.39 -1.89 1.73
N ALA A 91 4.28 -1.09 2.32
CA ALA A 91 4.53 -1.13 3.76
C ALA A 91 3.27 -0.79 4.57
N LEU A 92 2.47 0.16 4.11
CA LEU A 92 1.22 0.54 4.76
C LEU A 92 0.17 -0.59 4.69
N ILE A 93 0.08 -1.28 3.56
CA ILE A 93 -0.72 -2.51 3.44
C ILE A 93 -0.22 -3.62 4.38
N ALA A 94 1.09 -3.82 4.49
CA ALA A 94 1.67 -4.78 5.43
C ALA A 94 1.30 -4.45 6.88
N ALA A 95 1.31 -3.16 7.26
CA ALA A 95 0.88 -2.71 8.59
C ALA A 95 -0.62 -2.97 8.83
N LEU A 96 -1.47 -2.65 7.85
CA LEU A 96 -2.91 -2.90 7.93
C LEU A 96 -3.25 -4.39 8.04
N SER A 97 -2.57 -5.23 7.25
CA SER A 97 -2.75 -6.67 7.30
C SER A 97 -2.23 -7.26 8.60
N LEU A 98 -1.10 -6.77 9.13
CA LEU A 98 -0.61 -7.18 10.44
C LEU A 98 -1.60 -6.79 11.54
N LEU A 99 -2.14 -5.56 11.50
CA LEU A 99 -3.22 -5.12 12.40
C LEU A 99 -4.43 -6.05 12.29
N GLY A 100 -4.91 -6.31 11.07
CA GLY A 100 -6.05 -7.20 10.82
C GLY A 100 -5.82 -8.62 11.34
N SER A 101 -4.59 -9.13 11.28
CA SER A 101 -4.24 -10.47 11.77
C SER A 101 -4.42 -10.64 13.29
N VAL A 102 -4.47 -9.53 14.04
CA VAL A 102 -4.75 -9.52 15.48
C VAL A 102 -6.25 -9.77 15.74
N PHE A 103 -7.14 -9.30 14.87
CA PHE A 103 -8.60 -9.31 15.06
C PHE A 103 -9.34 -10.37 14.24
N LEU A 104 -8.84 -10.70 13.06
CA LEU A 104 -9.49 -11.55 12.07
C LEU A 104 -8.74 -12.88 11.92
N SER A 105 -9.45 -13.92 11.49
CA SER A 105 -8.80 -15.16 11.05
C SER A 105 -7.94 -14.90 9.82
N SER A 106 -7.00 -15.81 9.56
CA SER A 106 -6.04 -15.72 8.45
C SER A 106 -6.72 -15.44 7.09
N THR A 107 -7.78 -16.18 6.78
CA THR A 107 -8.57 -16.03 5.54
C THR A 107 -9.37 -14.74 5.51
N ALA A 108 -10.06 -14.40 6.61
CA ALA A 108 -10.86 -13.18 6.69
C ALA A 108 -10.00 -11.92 6.58
N ASN A 109 -8.81 -11.93 7.19
CA ASN A 109 -7.84 -10.85 7.09
C ASN A 109 -7.39 -10.63 5.65
N GLY A 110 -6.98 -11.70 4.95
CA GLY A 110 -6.61 -11.61 3.53
C GLY A 110 -7.71 -10.98 2.68
N ILE A 111 -8.96 -11.46 2.82
CA ILE A 111 -10.12 -10.92 2.09
C ILE A 111 -10.34 -9.44 2.42
N ALA A 112 -10.33 -9.08 3.70
CA ALA A 112 -10.57 -7.70 4.13
C ALA A 112 -9.54 -6.72 3.55
N ILE A 113 -8.26 -7.09 3.59
CA ILE A 113 -7.20 -6.22 3.07
C ILE A 113 -7.28 -6.08 1.54
N PHE A 114 -7.60 -7.16 0.82
CA PHE A 114 -7.85 -7.06 -0.62
C PHE A 114 -9.08 -6.22 -0.96
N MET A 115 -10.15 -6.27 -0.16
CA MET A 115 -11.31 -5.39 -0.33
C MET A 115 -10.95 -3.93 -0.09
N VAL A 116 -10.18 -3.62 0.94
CA VAL A 116 -9.71 -2.26 1.23
C VAL A 116 -8.82 -1.74 0.10
N PHE A 117 -7.89 -2.55 -0.38
CA PHE A 117 -7.03 -2.20 -1.51
C PHE A 117 -7.84 -2.00 -2.80
N GLY A 118 -8.75 -2.91 -3.12
CA GLY A 118 -9.63 -2.81 -4.29
C GLY A 118 -10.55 -1.59 -4.22
N ALA A 119 -11.12 -1.28 -3.05
CA ALA A 119 -11.92 -0.08 -2.84
C ALA A 119 -11.11 1.21 -3.06
N GLY A 120 -9.84 1.22 -2.65
CA GLY A 120 -8.91 2.31 -2.94
C GLY A 120 -8.74 2.56 -4.45
N LEU A 121 -8.48 1.50 -5.23
CA LEU A 121 -8.35 1.59 -6.69
C LEU A 121 -9.65 2.07 -7.36
N VAL A 122 -10.81 1.59 -6.90
CA VAL A 122 -12.12 2.03 -7.41
C VAL A 122 -12.35 3.51 -7.08
N ALA A 123 -11.93 3.98 -5.91
CA ALA A 123 -11.99 5.39 -5.56
C ALA A 123 -11.09 6.26 -6.45
N GLY A 124 -9.88 5.79 -6.78
CA GLY A 124 -8.98 6.48 -7.73
C GLY A 124 -9.60 6.63 -9.12
N LEU A 125 -10.19 5.54 -9.64
CA LEU A 125 -10.96 5.56 -10.89
C LEU A 125 -12.13 6.54 -10.83
N LEU A 126 -12.91 6.51 -9.75
CA LEU A 126 -14.05 7.41 -9.57
C LEU A 126 -13.62 8.88 -9.55
N GLY A 127 -12.45 9.19 -8.96
CA GLY A 127 -11.88 10.53 -8.98
C GLY A 127 -11.51 10.98 -10.38
N THR A 128 -10.93 10.10 -11.18
CA THR A 128 -10.57 10.36 -12.58
C THR A 128 -11.80 10.62 -13.45
N ILE A 129 -12.84 9.80 -13.29
CA ILE A 129 -14.13 9.97 -13.99
C ILE A 129 -14.81 11.27 -13.54
N GLY A 130 -14.79 11.56 -12.23
CA GLY A 130 -15.33 12.81 -11.68
C GLY A 130 -14.68 14.03 -12.32
N HIS A 131 -13.36 14.01 -12.49
CA HIS A 131 -12.62 15.07 -13.16
C HIS A 131 -12.98 15.22 -14.64
N ALA A 132 -13.03 14.11 -15.37
CA ALA A 132 -13.38 14.09 -16.79
C ALA A 132 -14.83 14.59 -17.06
N LEU A 133 -15.75 14.34 -16.11
CA LEU A 133 -17.14 14.78 -16.19
C LEU A 133 -17.40 16.13 -15.49
N ALA A 134 -16.36 16.81 -14.98
CA ALA A 134 -16.47 18.02 -14.15
C ALA A 134 -17.48 17.89 -12.99
N SER A 135 -17.56 16.71 -12.37
CA SER A 135 -18.50 16.39 -11.29
C SER A 135 -17.83 16.45 -9.92
N HIS A 136 -18.08 17.54 -9.19
CA HIS A 136 -17.55 17.76 -7.85
C HIS A 136 -18.00 16.72 -6.81
N THR A 137 -19.14 16.06 -7.02
CA THR A 137 -19.64 15.01 -6.12
C THR A 137 -18.77 13.76 -6.19
N LEU A 138 -18.42 13.32 -7.40
CA LEU A 138 -17.55 12.17 -7.62
C LEU A 138 -16.13 12.46 -7.11
N GLU A 139 -15.60 13.65 -7.42
CA GLU A 139 -14.29 14.08 -6.93
C GLU A 139 -14.24 14.11 -5.39
N ARG A 140 -15.29 14.62 -4.72
CA ARG A 140 -15.35 14.66 -3.25
C ARG A 140 -15.45 13.26 -2.66
N ALA A 141 -16.27 12.39 -3.21
CA ALA A 141 -16.40 11.00 -2.75
C ALA A 141 -15.07 10.24 -2.89
N ALA A 142 -14.40 10.37 -4.03
CA ALA A 142 -13.07 9.80 -4.28
C ALA A 142 -12.03 10.35 -3.29
N LYS A 143 -12.04 11.66 -3.03
CA LYS A 143 -11.14 12.30 -2.07
C LYS A 143 -11.34 11.78 -0.65
N ILE A 144 -12.59 11.62 -0.21
CA ILE A 144 -12.90 11.04 1.10
C ILE A 144 -12.38 9.60 1.19
N ALA A 145 -12.63 8.78 0.18
CA ALA A 145 -12.16 7.39 0.14
C ALA A 145 -10.61 7.31 0.14
N ALA A 146 -9.93 8.20 -0.57
CA ALA A 146 -8.47 8.29 -0.57
C ALA A 146 -7.88 8.67 0.81
N TYR A 147 -8.61 9.45 1.63
CA TYR A 147 -8.21 9.71 3.01
C TYR A 147 -8.34 8.48 3.91
N VAL A 148 -9.33 7.63 3.66
CA VAL A 148 -9.53 6.38 4.42
C VAL A 148 -8.45 5.35 4.09
N VAL A 149 -8.03 5.28 2.83
CA VAL A 149 -7.02 4.34 2.33
C VAL A 149 -5.89 5.09 1.62
N PRO A 150 -4.89 5.61 2.37
CA PRO A 150 -3.82 6.45 1.81
C PRO A 150 -2.87 5.73 0.83
N VAL A 151 -2.98 4.40 0.73
CA VAL A 151 -2.26 3.56 -0.25
C VAL A 151 -2.51 4.06 -1.67
N GLU A 152 -3.77 4.40 -1.97
CA GLU A 152 -4.15 4.92 -3.28
C GLU A 152 -3.50 6.27 -3.52
N ALA A 153 -3.50 7.18 -2.54
CA ALA A 153 -2.92 8.50 -2.72
C ALA A 153 -1.39 8.45 -2.98
N LEU A 154 -0.67 7.50 -2.36
CA LEU A 154 0.74 7.25 -2.66
C LEU A 154 0.94 6.68 -4.07
N TYR A 155 0.07 5.78 -4.51
CA TYR A 155 0.09 5.26 -5.88
C TYR A 155 -0.10 6.38 -6.91
N GLN A 156 -1.02 7.29 -6.64
CA GLN A 156 -1.33 8.42 -7.51
C GLN A 156 -0.23 9.48 -7.55
N ASP A 157 0.40 9.81 -6.42
CA ASP A 157 1.57 10.70 -6.39
C ASP A 157 2.77 10.06 -7.13
N ALA A 158 2.92 8.74 -7.05
CA ALA A 158 3.95 8.00 -7.78
C ALA A 158 3.73 8.05 -9.29
N LEU A 159 2.49 7.84 -9.75
CA LEU A 159 2.13 7.98 -11.15
C LEU A 159 2.36 9.40 -11.66
N GLN A 160 2.01 10.43 -10.87
CA GLN A 160 2.29 11.81 -11.23
C GLN A 160 3.79 12.10 -11.35
N GLY A 161 4.62 11.54 -10.45
CA GLY A 161 6.07 11.67 -10.53
C GLY A 161 6.68 11.04 -11.78
N ILE A 162 6.03 10.01 -12.33
CA ILE A 162 6.44 9.33 -13.56
C ILE A 162 6.10 10.15 -14.81
N THR A 163 5.03 10.94 -14.79
CA THR A 163 4.43 11.59 -15.99
C THR A 163 4.49 13.13 -16.00
N ALA A 164 5.17 13.74 -15.03
CA ALA A 164 5.14 15.18 -14.76
C ALA A 164 5.40 16.09 -15.98
N ASN A 165 6.30 15.72 -16.89
CA ASN A 165 6.67 16.49 -18.09
C ASN A 165 6.02 15.95 -19.37
N GLN A 166 5.20 14.90 -19.30
CA GLN A 166 4.48 14.39 -20.46
C GLN A 166 3.33 15.33 -20.82
N HIS A 167 3.15 15.67 -22.08
CA HIS A 167 2.09 16.57 -22.56
C HIS A 167 1.28 15.88 -23.68
N GLY A 168 0.01 16.25 -23.83
CA GLY A 168 -0.86 15.74 -24.89
C GLY A 168 -1.45 14.34 -24.63
N LEU A 169 -1.79 13.62 -25.71
CA LEU A 169 -2.48 12.31 -25.66
C LEU A 169 -1.70 11.24 -24.89
N THR A 170 -0.37 11.30 -24.90
CA THR A 170 0.50 10.39 -24.12
C THR A 170 0.28 10.55 -22.62
N LYS A 171 0.13 11.80 -22.15
CA LYS A 171 -0.20 12.09 -20.74
C LYS A 171 -1.59 11.54 -20.40
N PHE A 172 -2.58 11.80 -21.25
CA PHE A 172 -3.95 11.33 -21.05
C PHE A 172 -4.04 9.80 -21.00
N VAL A 173 -3.35 9.09 -21.89
CA VAL A 173 -3.32 7.61 -21.90
C VAL A 173 -2.57 7.05 -20.68
N LEU A 174 -1.49 7.69 -20.23
CA LEU A 174 -0.80 7.27 -18.99
C LEU A 174 -1.61 7.60 -17.73
N GLU A 175 -2.30 8.74 -17.70
CA GLU A 175 -3.22 9.15 -16.62
C GLU A 175 -4.47 8.28 -16.57
N LEU A 176 -4.87 7.72 -17.72
CA LEU A 176 -5.89 6.67 -17.88
C LEU A 176 -5.33 5.26 -17.83
N GLY A 177 -4.09 5.07 -17.34
CA GLY A 177 -3.59 3.73 -16.97
C GLY A 177 -4.63 2.98 -16.14
N PRO A 178 -4.56 1.65 -15.98
CA PRO A 178 -5.71 0.77 -15.68
C PRO A 178 -6.60 1.13 -14.47
N PHE A 179 -6.22 2.08 -13.63
CA PHE A 179 -7.02 2.60 -12.52
C PHE A 179 -7.11 4.15 -12.42
N GLY A 180 -6.74 4.90 -13.46
CA GLY A 180 -6.70 6.37 -13.46
C GLY A 180 -5.64 6.92 -12.50
N GLY A 181 -5.23 8.21 -12.56
CA GLY A 181 -4.48 8.65 -11.39
C GLY A 181 -3.67 9.90 -11.09
N ALA A 182 -3.11 10.64 -12.04
CA ALA A 182 -2.08 11.63 -11.68
C ALA A 182 -2.61 12.94 -11.05
N TYR A 183 -3.71 12.89 -10.30
CA TYR A 183 -4.49 14.04 -9.84
C TYR A 183 -4.21 14.44 -8.39
N THR A 184 -3.75 13.50 -7.55
CA THR A 184 -3.38 13.81 -6.16
C THR A 184 -1.87 13.99 -6.06
N GLY A 185 -1.45 15.25 -6.04
CA GLY A 185 -0.05 15.65 -5.88
C GLY A 185 0.20 16.46 -4.62
N GLY A 186 1.39 16.30 -4.05
CA GLY A 186 1.91 17.20 -3.01
C GLY A 186 2.29 16.51 -1.70
N VAL A 187 2.75 17.31 -0.74
CA VAL A 187 3.32 16.80 0.52
C VAL A 187 2.22 16.30 1.48
N GLY A 188 0.98 16.76 1.32
CA GLY A 188 -0.15 16.42 2.18
C GLY A 188 -0.45 14.92 2.28
N PRO A 189 -0.71 14.22 1.16
CA PRO A 189 -0.94 12.77 1.17
C PRO A 189 0.21 11.96 1.78
N ARG A 190 1.45 12.41 1.57
CA ARG A 190 2.65 11.75 2.13
C ARG A 190 2.71 11.88 3.66
N ILE A 191 2.48 13.08 4.19
CA ILE A 191 2.39 13.30 5.63
C ILE A 191 1.24 12.48 6.21
N TRP A 192 0.07 12.48 5.56
CA TRP A 192 -1.06 11.69 6.00
C TRP A 192 -0.77 10.19 6.00
N ALA A 193 -0.10 9.65 4.97
CA ALA A 193 0.30 8.25 4.92
C ALA A 193 1.27 7.88 6.06
N ALA A 194 2.22 8.75 6.39
CA ALA A 194 3.13 8.56 7.52
C ALA A 194 2.38 8.58 8.86
N VAL A 195 1.49 9.54 9.07
CA VAL A 195 0.62 9.61 10.26
C VAL A 195 -0.26 8.37 10.37
N TYR A 196 -0.86 7.96 9.26
CA TYR A 196 -1.72 6.77 9.19
C TYR A 196 -0.94 5.50 9.55
N LEU A 197 0.29 5.35 9.05
CA LEU A 197 1.17 4.23 9.41
C LEU A 197 1.45 4.21 10.93
N CYS A 198 1.77 5.36 11.53
CA CYS A 198 1.97 5.48 12.96
C CYS A 198 0.71 5.13 13.76
N LEU A 199 -0.47 5.59 13.31
CA LEU A 199 -1.75 5.26 13.93
C LEU A 199 -2.05 3.76 13.86
N VAL A 200 -1.89 3.14 12.70
CA VAL A 200 -2.08 1.69 12.51
C VAL A 200 -1.13 0.89 13.41
N ALA A 201 0.14 1.27 13.48
CA ALA A 201 1.12 0.65 14.35
C ALA A 201 0.74 0.79 15.84
N ALA A 202 0.32 1.98 16.27
CA ALA A 202 -0.11 2.23 17.65
C ALA A 202 -1.35 1.40 18.01
N VAL A 203 -2.35 1.34 17.12
CA VAL A 203 -3.56 0.52 17.32
C VAL A 203 -3.21 -0.97 17.35
N ALA A 204 -2.26 -1.43 16.54
CA ALA A 204 -1.82 -2.83 16.54
C ALA A 204 -1.17 -3.21 17.88
N VAL A 205 -0.27 -2.35 18.39
CA VAL A 205 0.38 -2.55 19.68
C VAL A 205 -0.64 -2.53 20.83
N LEU A 206 -1.53 -1.54 20.84
CA LEU A 206 -2.58 -1.43 21.86
C LEU A 206 -3.54 -2.62 21.82
N GLY A 207 -3.99 -3.02 20.62
CA GLY A 207 -4.91 -4.15 20.42
C GLY A 207 -4.31 -5.47 20.88
N PHE A 208 -3.01 -5.69 20.62
CA PHE A 208 -2.30 -6.89 21.03
C PHE A 208 -1.93 -6.90 22.53
N SER A 209 -1.74 -5.72 23.14
CA SER A 209 -1.49 -5.60 24.58
C SER A 209 -2.71 -5.93 25.45
N ARG A 210 -3.93 -5.65 24.96
CA ARG A 210 -5.18 -5.82 25.71
C ARG A 210 -5.84 -7.19 25.55
N ARG A 211 -5.32 -8.04 24.66
CA ARG A 211 -5.86 -9.38 24.45
C ARG A 211 -5.08 -10.42 25.23
N ASP A 212 -5.79 -11.21 26.01
CA ASP A 212 -5.27 -12.45 26.56
C ASP A 212 -5.32 -13.50 25.45
N LEU A 213 -4.15 -14.03 25.12
CA LEU A 213 -3.99 -15.22 24.27
C LEU A 213 -3.99 -16.45 25.17
#